data_AF-A0A9W9RUH7-F1
#
_entry.id   AF-A0A9W9RUH7-F1
#
_cell.length_a   1.000
_cell.length_b   1.000
_cell.length_c   1.000
_cell.angle_alpha   90.00
_cell.angle_beta   90.00
_cell.angle_gamma   90.00
#
_symmetry.space_group_name_H-M   'P 1'
#
loop_
_entity.id
_entity.type
_entity.pdbx_description
1 polymer ?
#
loop_
_entity_poly.entity_id
_entity_poly.type
_entity_poly.pdbx_seq_one_letter_code
_entity_poly.pdbx_strand_id
1 'polypeptide(L)'
;MNSSVSSILRDRDIPHRRDVIDSAFRDPRNAEWASTHLRPDTLLSKDELALYTKLESSGALRPILHDPELDATRPILEDDLRRAIESLEASTATITKQTETLKLQCDTLNKQFGREQNVDIQRIKDIARLRKKHEAGRQNTTMAATELSNELEGDFRTATDRSGAESKKILAALSTRLKQDDKSLASLEALMSSIKVRGNDASTVKRTGHLSTMLSEYVAEEIHYRLDRLYLESIQADIGSGSLDGATSTALEEELESLYPEIELLAEMSTRQQFHEPILRELQNEHGQLQEASREKLDQALDMLIEMTLSKQDLAKQLEVRESSSELLEQLASLYQSEAAVEPPQPSSRRESLRRRSLQPGLLLAPRTPVAPPTAQPAVDTMMRRVGIAPESIRGDRGIHDLHEKRRDMSLVLNNLTIAVDAPLLSHLDPLDHASQLLGSSLQTNSQYETSLRDPSEESLLSGLEAELVRLQAGVQKLEMGVLHERDSMQDRFMERWS
;
A
#
# COMPACT_ATOMS: atom_id res chain seq x y z
N MET A 1 56.31 -98.92 -1.22
CA MET A 1 57.01 -98.69 0.07
C MET A 1 58.53 -98.84 -0.06
N ASN A 2 59.06 -99.84 -0.78
CA ASN A 2 60.50 -100.00 -1.06
C ASN A 2 61.17 -98.77 -1.71
N SER A 3 60.41 -97.99 -2.48
CA SER A 3 60.87 -96.73 -3.09
C SER A 3 61.13 -95.60 -2.09
N SER A 4 60.35 -95.52 -1.01
CA SER A 4 60.48 -94.49 0.04
C SER A 4 61.68 -94.76 0.94
N VAL A 5 61.96 -96.03 1.26
CA VAL A 5 63.13 -96.41 2.07
C VAL A 5 64.42 -96.25 1.25
N SER A 6 64.39 -96.61 -0.04
CA SER A 6 65.54 -96.41 -0.93
C SER A 6 65.84 -94.93 -1.18
N SER A 7 64.84 -94.04 -1.19
CA SER A 7 65.05 -92.59 -1.28
C SER A 7 65.59 -92.01 0.02
N ILE A 8 65.11 -92.46 1.19
CA ILE A 8 65.63 -92.03 2.50
C ILE A 8 67.10 -92.46 2.67
N LEU A 9 67.49 -93.66 2.24
CA LEU A 9 68.88 -94.14 2.31
C LEU A 9 69.80 -93.42 1.30
N ARG A 10 69.27 -93.04 0.14
CA ARG A 10 69.99 -92.26 -0.88
C ARG A 10 70.21 -90.81 -0.44
N ASP A 11 69.20 -90.20 0.18
CA ASP A 11 69.29 -88.83 0.72
C ASP A 11 70.31 -88.70 1.86
N ARG A 12 70.79 -89.81 2.42
CA ARG A 12 71.72 -89.84 3.57
C ARG A 12 73.08 -90.47 3.22
N ASP A 13 73.39 -90.67 1.94
CA ASP A 13 74.66 -91.21 1.42
C ASP A 13 75.07 -92.58 2.01
N ILE A 14 74.11 -93.43 2.35
CA ILE A 14 74.38 -94.80 2.83
C ILE A 14 74.46 -95.74 1.60
N PRO A 15 75.61 -96.42 1.37
CA PRO A 15 75.77 -97.30 0.21
C PRO A 15 74.87 -98.53 0.35
N HIS A 16 73.93 -98.70 -0.58
CA HIS A 16 72.99 -99.82 -0.56
C HIS A 16 72.95 -100.56 -1.91
N ARG A 17 72.90 -101.90 -1.85
CA ARG A 17 72.64 -102.76 -3.02
C ARG A 17 71.13 -103.00 -3.12
N ARG A 18 70.48 -102.48 -4.16
CA ARG A 18 69.01 -102.57 -4.37
C ARG A 18 68.48 -104.01 -4.28
N ASP A 19 69.24 -104.97 -4.81
CA ASP A 19 68.82 -106.38 -4.85
C ASP A 19 68.75 -107.04 -3.45
N VAL A 20 69.53 -106.52 -2.48
CA VAL A 20 69.53 -107.01 -1.10
C VAL A 20 68.36 -106.41 -0.31
N ILE A 21 68.02 -105.15 -0.59
CA ILE A 21 66.86 -104.46 -0.01
C ILE A 21 65.57 -105.14 -0.49
N ASP A 22 65.45 -105.38 -1.79
CA ASP A 22 64.27 -106.02 -2.35
C ASP A 22 64.12 -107.49 -1.97
N SER A 23 65.20 -108.19 -1.58
CA SER A 23 65.11 -109.54 -1.01
C SER A 23 64.82 -109.56 0.49
N ALA A 24 65.38 -108.64 1.27
CA ALA A 24 65.09 -108.51 2.72
C ALA A 24 63.65 -108.06 3.01
N PHE A 25 63.04 -107.28 2.10
CA PHE A 25 61.65 -106.82 2.17
C PHE A 25 60.61 -107.77 1.56
N ARG A 26 61.01 -108.98 1.12
CA ARG A 26 60.04 -110.04 0.78
C ARG A 26 59.35 -110.62 2.02
N ASP A 27 59.97 -110.51 3.19
CA ASP A 27 59.35 -110.91 4.46
C ASP A 27 58.54 -109.72 5.03
N PRO A 28 57.21 -109.84 5.19
CA PRO A 28 56.34 -108.73 5.59
C PRO A 28 56.70 -108.15 6.97
N ARG A 29 57.30 -108.94 7.86
CA ARG A 29 57.75 -108.45 9.18
C ARG A 29 58.86 -107.42 9.07
N ASN A 30 59.78 -107.60 8.11
CA ASN A 30 60.86 -106.65 7.88
C ASN A 30 60.33 -105.36 7.24
N ALA A 31 59.31 -105.46 6.38
CA ALA A 31 58.67 -104.30 5.75
C ALA A 31 57.90 -103.43 6.76
N GLU A 32 57.17 -104.04 7.70
CA GLU A 32 56.52 -103.31 8.80
C GLU A 32 57.53 -102.74 9.80
N TRP A 33 58.60 -103.47 10.10
CA TRP A 33 59.68 -102.95 10.94
C TRP A 33 60.33 -101.70 10.33
N ALA A 34 60.62 -101.73 9.02
CA ALA A 34 61.22 -100.60 8.32
C ALA A 34 60.28 -99.40 8.19
N SER A 35 58.99 -99.58 7.95
CA SER A 35 58.05 -98.45 7.90
C SER A 35 57.87 -97.78 9.27
N THR A 36 58.03 -98.55 10.35
CA THR A 36 57.90 -98.03 11.73
C THR A 36 59.19 -97.35 12.20
N HIS A 37 60.37 -97.88 11.86
CA HIS A 37 61.66 -97.42 12.41
C HIS A 37 62.53 -96.60 11.44
N LEU A 38 62.24 -96.60 10.14
CA LEU A 38 62.94 -95.80 9.13
C LEU A 38 62.06 -94.65 8.63
N ARG A 39 61.66 -93.76 9.54
CA ARG A 39 60.97 -92.50 9.25
C ARG A 39 61.98 -91.35 9.27
N PRO A 40 61.71 -90.23 8.57
CA PRO A 40 62.60 -89.06 8.59
C PRO A 40 62.84 -88.50 10.00
N ASP A 41 61.91 -88.75 10.94
CA ASP A 41 62.02 -88.30 12.34
C ASP A 41 62.87 -89.24 13.22
N THR A 42 63.16 -90.47 12.78
CA THR A 42 63.94 -91.48 13.54
C THR A 42 65.37 -91.67 13.02
N LEU A 43 65.72 -91.02 11.92
CA LEU A 43 67.05 -91.05 11.31
C LEU A 43 67.70 -89.69 11.42
N LEU A 44 68.93 -89.62 11.95
CA LEU A 44 69.65 -88.36 12.10
C LEU A 44 69.78 -87.63 10.76
N SER A 45 69.49 -86.33 10.78
CA SER A 45 69.69 -85.47 9.62
C SER A 45 71.18 -85.31 9.28
N LYS A 46 71.53 -84.81 8.07
CA LYS A 46 72.94 -84.62 7.67
C LYS A 46 73.66 -83.64 8.60
N ASP A 47 72.95 -82.59 9.01
CA ASP A 47 73.44 -81.60 9.96
C ASP A 47 73.54 -82.18 11.37
N GLU A 48 72.60 -83.03 11.78
CA GLU A 48 72.59 -83.69 13.08
C GLU A 48 73.69 -84.77 13.18
N LEU A 49 73.98 -85.50 12.10
CA LEU A 49 75.09 -86.46 12.03
C LEU A 49 76.44 -85.74 12.02
N ALA A 50 76.54 -84.60 11.33
CA ALA A 50 77.72 -83.73 11.39
C ALA A 50 77.91 -83.14 12.81
N LEU A 51 76.83 -82.81 13.51
CA LEU A 51 76.87 -82.38 14.91
C LEU A 51 77.22 -83.54 15.83
N TYR A 52 76.67 -84.73 15.64
CA TYR A 52 76.95 -85.92 16.44
C TYR A 52 78.41 -86.36 16.31
N THR A 53 78.96 -86.40 15.10
CA THR A 53 80.39 -86.71 14.86
C THR A 53 81.32 -85.63 15.40
N LYS A 54 80.94 -84.35 15.35
CA LYS A 54 81.65 -83.26 16.04
C LYS A 54 81.57 -83.38 17.56
N LEU A 55 80.44 -83.80 18.10
CA LEU A 55 80.23 -84.01 19.55
C LEU A 55 80.95 -85.27 20.07
N GLU A 56 81.08 -86.31 19.25
CA GLU A 56 81.80 -87.54 19.56
C GLU A 56 83.32 -87.32 19.49
N SER A 57 83.81 -86.63 18.45
CA SER A 57 85.23 -86.25 18.32
C SER A 57 85.69 -85.23 19.37
N SER A 58 84.78 -84.44 19.95
CA SER A 58 85.05 -83.51 21.05
C SER A 58 84.80 -84.08 22.45
N GLY A 59 84.34 -85.34 22.57
CA GLY A 59 84.14 -86.02 23.85
C GLY A 59 82.99 -85.49 24.73
N ALA A 60 82.17 -84.56 24.23
CA ALA A 60 81.13 -83.86 24.99
C ALA A 60 79.80 -84.63 25.13
N LEU A 61 79.66 -85.81 24.54
CA LEU A 61 78.44 -86.65 24.62
C LEU A 61 78.33 -87.48 25.91
N ARG A 62 79.46 -87.82 26.55
CA ARG A 62 79.46 -88.63 27.77
C ARG A 62 78.75 -87.98 28.97
N PRO A 63 78.81 -86.66 29.21
CA PRO A 63 78.07 -86.05 30.31
C PRO A 63 76.56 -85.88 30.04
N ILE A 64 76.12 -85.74 28.79
CA ILE A 64 74.70 -85.48 28.45
C ILE A 64 73.85 -86.77 28.50
N LEU A 65 74.44 -87.92 28.15
CA LEU A 65 73.77 -89.24 28.22
C LEU A 65 73.74 -89.84 29.64
N HIS A 66 74.39 -89.21 30.61
CA HIS A 66 74.41 -89.63 32.01
C HIS A 66 73.72 -88.64 32.95
N ASP A 67 72.95 -87.69 32.40
CA ASP A 67 72.20 -86.72 33.20
C ASP A 67 70.87 -87.34 33.68
N PRO A 68 70.68 -87.56 35.00
CA PRO A 68 69.53 -88.29 35.55
C PRO A 68 68.22 -87.47 35.59
N GLU A 69 68.20 -86.24 35.06
CA GLU A 69 67.04 -85.33 35.14
C GLU A 69 66.06 -85.45 33.96
N LEU A 70 66.36 -86.20 32.89
CA LEU A 70 65.44 -86.41 31.77
C LEU A 70 64.38 -87.52 31.98
N ASP A 71 64.58 -88.43 32.95
CA ASP A 71 63.64 -89.51 33.29
C ASP A 71 62.66 -89.12 34.42
N ALA A 72 62.71 -87.87 34.91
CA ALA A 72 61.81 -87.38 35.94
C ALA A 72 60.44 -86.97 35.37
N THR A 73 59.70 -87.92 34.79
CA THR A 73 58.24 -87.80 34.68
C THR A 73 57.65 -87.90 36.08
N ARG A 74 57.45 -86.73 36.72
CA ARG A 74 56.76 -86.64 38.02
C ARG A 74 55.35 -87.27 37.89
N PRO A 75 54.97 -88.22 38.75
CA PRO A 75 53.63 -88.80 38.71
C PRO A 75 52.60 -87.71 39.06
N ILE A 76 51.54 -87.61 38.27
CA ILE A 76 50.45 -86.64 38.46
C ILE A 76 49.83 -86.89 39.85
N LEU A 77 49.85 -85.88 40.72
CA LEU A 77 49.33 -85.97 42.08
C LEU A 77 47.81 -85.71 42.06
N GLU A 78 47.03 -86.57 42.71
CA GLU A 78 45.55 -86.47 42.76
C GLU A 78 45.05 -85.09 43.27
N ASP A 79 45.82 -84.45 44.17
CA ASP A 79 45.51 -83.11 44.70
C ASP A 79 45.76 -81.97 43.68
N ASP A 80 46.65 -82.17 42.70
CA ASP A 80 46.83 -81.24 41.58
C ASP A 80 45.66 -81.36 40.59
N LEU A 81 45.16 -82.59 40.35
CA LEU A 81 43.95 -82.83 39.54
C LEU A 81 42.71 -82.23 40.21
N ARG A 82 42.54 -82.42 41.52
CA ARG A 82 41.41 -81.83 42.26
C ARG A 82 41.43 -80.30 42.21
N ARG A 83 42.59 -79.67 42.42
CA ARG A 83 42.73 -78.20 42.29
C ARG A 83 42.48 -77.71 40.87
N ALA A 84 42.91 -78.44 39.84
CA ALA A 84 42.64 -78.10 38.45
C ALA A 84 41.13 -78.19 38.13
N ILE A 85 40.43 -79.21 38.66
CA ILE A 85 38.98 -79.37 38.53
C ILE A 85 38.25 -78.23 39.25
N GLU A 86 38.58 -77.94 40.51
CA GLU A 86 37.97 -76.84 41.27
C GLU A 86 38.22 -75.47 40.60
N SER A 87 39.42 -75.24 40.06
CA SER A 87 39.72 -74.02 39.28
C SER A 87 38.94 -73.97 37.97
N LEU A 88 38.75 -75.10 37.29
CA LEU A 88 37.96 -75.18 36.07
C LEU A 88 36.47 -74.96 36.37
N GLU A 89 35.93 -75.53 37.44
CA GLU A 89 34.56 -75.34 37.89
C GLU A 89 34.31 -73.89 38.31
N ALA A 90 35.23 -73.27 39.04
CA ALA A 90 35.16 -71.84 39.39
C ALA A 90 35.21 -70.94 38.13
N SER A 91 36.05 -71.30 37.15
CA SER A 91 36.11 -70.61 35.85
C SER A 91 34.82 -70.80 35.06
N THR A 92 34.27 -72.02 35.06
CA THR A 92 33.02 -72.35 34.36
C THR A 92 31.85 -71.60 35.01
N ALA A 93 31.79 -71.53 36.33
CA ALA A 93 30.76 -70.78 37.07
C ALA A 93 30.86 -69.26 36.87
N THR A 94 32.07 -68.72 36.72
CA THR A 94 32.24 -67.30 36.39
C THR A 94 31.87 -67.01 34.94
N ILE A 95 32.22 -67.89 34.00
CA ILE A 95 31.81 -67.80 32.59
C ILE A 95 30.29 -67.91 32.47
N THR A 96 29.61 -68.86 33.14
CA THR A 96 28.15 -68.98 33.08
C THR A 96 27.49 -67.71 33.60
N LYS A 97 27.92 -67.18 34.75
CA LYS A 97 27.42 -65.90 35.28
C LYS A 97 27.65 -64.73 34.32
N GLN A 98 28.80 -64.68 33.65
CA GLN A 98 29.08 -63.66 32.62
C GLN A 98 28.16 -63.83 31.40
N THR A 99 27.91 -65.05 30.93
CA THR A 99 27.01 -65.32 29.80
C THR A 99 25.56 -64.97 30.13
N GLU A 100 25.10 -65.26 31.36
CA GLU A 100 23.77 -64.86 31.84
C GLU A 100 23.62 -63.33 31.89
N THR A 101 24.65 -62.64 32.37
CA THR A 101 24.67 -61.17 32.42
C THR A 101 24.65 -60.56 31.02
N LEU A 102 25.46 -61.10 30.09
CA LEU A 102 25.47 -60.67 28.68
C LEU A 102 24.13 -60.94 28.01
N LYS A 103 23.49 -62.07 28.29
CA LYS A 103 22.16 -62.40 27.76
C LYS A 103 21.11 -61.39 28.24
N LEU A 104 21.12 -61.04 29.53
CA LEU A 104 20.22 -60.02 30.08
C LEU A 104 20.48 -58.64 29.45
N GLN A 105 21.75 -58.27 29.24
CA GLN A 105 22.11 -57.03 28.55
C GLN A 105 21.64 -57.02 27.10
N CYS A 106 21.84 -58.11 26.35
CA CYS A 106 21.34 -58.27 24.98
C CYS A 106 19.82 -58.17 24.91
N ASP A 107 19.08 -58.83 25.83
CA ASP A 107 17.63 -58.76 25.89
C ASP A 107 17.13 -57.33 26.20
N THR A 108 17.85 -56.61 27.05
CA THR A 108 17.54 -55.22 27.39
C THR A 108 17.80 -54.28 26.21
N LEU A 109 18.93 -54.44 25.52
CA LEU A 109 19.25 -53.68 24.31
C LEU A 109 18.24 -53.96 23.19
N ASN A 110 17.84 -55.20 22.98
CA ASN A 110 16.79 -55.55 22.01
C ASN A 110 15.45 -54.89 22.34
N LYS A 111 15.05 -54.87 23.62
CA LYS A 111 13.84 -54.15 24.06
C LYS A 111 13.96 -52.65 23.85
N GLN A 112 15.13 -52.05 24.10
CA GLN A 112 15.37 -50.63 23.85
C GLN A 112 15.30 -50.31 22.35
N PHE A 113 15.97 -51.10 21.50
CA PHE A 113 15.94 -50.93 20.06
C PHE A 113 14.52 -51.04 19.50
N GLY A 114 13.73 -52.01 19.98
CA GLY A 114 12.31 -52.12 19.61
C GLY A 114 11.48 -50.92 20.05
N ARG A 115 11.77 -50.31 21.21
CA ARG A 115 11.10 -49.07 21.65
C ARG A 115 11.50 -47.86 20.81
N GLU A 116 12.79 -47.69 20.55
CA GLU A 116 13.31 -46.60 19.70
C GLU A 116 12.73 -46.68 18.29
N GLN A 117 12.71 -47.86 17.67
CA GLN A 117 12.10 -48.07 16.36
C GLN A 117 10.61 -47.71 16.34
N ASN A 118 9.86 -48.07 17.39
CA ASN A 118 8.45 -47.70 17.51
C ASN A 118 8.26 -46.18 17.66
N VAL A 119 9.11 -45.52 18.46
CA VAL A 119 9.10 -44.06 18.62
C VAL A 119 9.42 -43.38 17.28
N ASP A 120 10.39 -43.88 16.53
CA ASP A 120 10.76 -43.33 15.23
C ASP A 120 9.66 -43.54 14.18
N ILE A 121 9.01 -44.70 14.15
CA ILE A 121 7.84 -44.94 13.30
C ILE A 121 6.71 -43.97 13.64
N GLN A 122 6.43 -43.73 14.92
CA GLN A 122 5.41 -42.76 15.33
C GLN A 122 5.79 -41.33 14.96
N ARG A 123 7.05 -40.93 15.20
CA ARG A 123 7.56 -39.61 14.77
C ARG A 123 7.42 -39.40 13.27
N ILE A 124 7.75 -40.40 12.45
CA ILE A 124 7.61 -40.32 10.99
C ILE A 124 6.13 -40.14 10.61
N LYS A 125 5.22 -40.89 11.25
CA LYS A 125 3.77 -40.78 11.01
C LYS A 125 3.24 -39.39 11.40
N ASP A 126 3.66 -38.86 12.54
CA ASP A 126 3.23 -37.55 13.01
C ASP A 126 3.76 -36.41 12.13
N ILE A 127 5.03 -36.49 11.71
CA ILE A 127 5.61 -35.55 10.74
C ILE A 127 4.86 -35.60 9.41
N ALA A 128 4.53 -36.80 8.92
CA ALA A 128 3.76 -36.96 7.68
C ALA A 128 2.35 -36.37 7.79
N ARG A 129 1.67 -36.58 8.93
CA ARG A 129 0.36 -35.97 9.21
C ARG A 129 0.44 -34.45 9.27
N LEU A 130 1.46 -33.90 9.93
CA LEU A 130 1.67 -32.45 10.03
C LEU A 130 1.95 -31.83 8.66
N ARG A 131 2.81 -32.47 7.84
CA ARG A 131 3.06 -32.05 6.45
C ARG A 131 1.79 -32.06 5.61
N LYS A 132 0.97 -33.11 5.72
CA LYS A 132 -0.31 -33.20 5.00
C LYS A 132 -1.27 -32.09 5.42
N LYS A 133 -1.37 -31.80 6.73
CA LYS A 133 -2.21 -30.71 7.24
C LYS A 133 -1.72 -29.34 6.77
N HIS A 134 -0.40 -29.10 6.80
CA HIS A 134 0.19 -27.86 6.32
C HIS A 134 -0.04 -27.68 4.82
N GLU A 135 0.15 -28.73 4.02
CA GLU A 135 -0.08 -28.67 2.58
C GLU A 135 -1.56 -28.42 2.24
N ALA A 136 -2.48 -29.10 2.92
CA ALA A 136 -3.92 -28.84 2.76
C ALA A 136 -4.29 -27.41 3.19
N GLY A 137 -3.72 -26.91 4.28
CA GLY A 137 -3.90 -25.53 4.72
C GLY A 137 -3.38 -24.52 3.68
N ARG A 138 -2.19 -24.76 3.13
CA ARG A 138 -1.59 -23.94 2.06
C ARG A 138 -2.45 -23.91 0.81
N GLN A 139 -2.91 -25.08 0.36
CA GLN A 139 -3.81 -25.20 -0.80
C GLN A 139 -5.14 -24.46 -0.56
N ASN A 140 -5.70 -24.57 0.64
CA ASN A 140 -6.93 -23.85 0.99
C ASN A 140 -6.71 -22.33 1.02
N THR A 141 -5.60 -21.85 1.57
CA THR A 141 -5.27 -20.41 1.56
C THR A 141 -5.00 -19.90 0.15
N THR A 142 -4.33 -20.68 -0.70
CA THR A 142 -4.10 -20.28 -2.10
C THR A 142 -5.41 -20.25 -2.88
N MET A 143 -6.30 -21.22 -2.67
CA MET A 143 -7.62 -21.25 -3.30
C MET A 143 -8.47 -20.04 -2.87
N ALA A 144 -8.55 -19.76 -1.57
CA ALA A 144 -9.24 -18.58 -1.07
C ALA A 144 -8.65 -17.26 -1.60
N ALA A 145 -7.32 -17.16 -1.71
CA ALA A 145 -6.66 -15.99 -2.29
C ALA A 145 -7.00 -15.83 -3.80
N THR A 146 -7.03 -16.91 -4.57
CA THR A 146 -7.43 -16.87 -5.98
C THR A 146 -8.91 -16.54 -6.16
N GLU A 147 -9.79 -17.04 -5.28
CA GLU A 147 -11.22 -16.72 -5.30
C GLU A 147 -11.44 -15.22 -5.04
N LEU A 148 -10.80 -14.65 -4.01
CA LEU A 148 -10.87 -13.22 -3.71
C LEU A 148 -10.29 -12.35 -4.82
N SER A 149 -9.20 -12.76 -5.46
CA SER A 149 -8.61 -12.06 -6.60
C SER A 149 -9.55 -12.06 -7.81
N ASN A 150 -10.17 -13.20 -8.12
CA ASN A 150 -11.16 -13.30 -9.21
C ASN A 150 -12.44 -12.49 -8.92
N GLU A 151 -12.90 -12.48 -7.66
CA GLU A 151 -14.04 -11.66 -7.22
C GLU A 151 -13.73 -10.18 -7.39
N LEU A 152 -12.56 -9.74 -6.92
CA LEU A 152 -12.11 -8.36 -7.07
C LEU A 152 -11.97 -7.95 -8.53
N GLU A 153 -11.40 -8.81 -9.39
CA GLU A 153 -11.31 -8.55 -10.84
C GLU A 153 -12.71 -8.46 -11.49
N GLY A 154 -13.64 -9.32 -11.07
CA GLY A 154 -15.05 -9.25 -11.46
C GLY A 154 -15.68 -7.91 -11.07
N ASP A 155 -15.51 -7.50 -9.82
CA ASP A 155 -16.03 -6.24 -9.30
C ASP A 155 -15.44 -5.03 -10.03
N PHE A 156 -14.12 -5.02 -10.27
CA PHE A 156 -13.47 -4.01 -11.09
C PHE A 156 -14.07 -3.92 -12.48
N ARG A 157 -14.22 -5.05 -13.16
CA ARG A 157 -14.79 -5.08 -14.51
C ARG A 157 -16.22 -4.53 -14.52
N THR A 158 -17.05 -4.92 -13.55
CA THR A 158 -18.42 -4.38 -13.46
C THR A 158 -18.44 -2.88 -13.13
N ALA A 159 -17.52 -2.39 -12.29
CA ALA A 159 -17.39 -0.98 -11.96
C ALA A 159 -16.91 -0.15 -13.16
N THR A 160 -15.93 -0.66 -13.93
CA THR A 160 -15.46 -0.03 -15.17
C THR A 160 -16.57 0.00 -16.24
N ASP A 161 -17.30 -1.11 -16.42
CA ASP A 161 -18.42 -1.19 -17.35
C ASP A 161 -19.55 -0.22 -16.96
N ARG A 162 -19.85 -0.12 -15.65
CA ARG A 162 -20.82 0.85 -15.11
C ARG A 162 -20.37 2.29 -15.36
N SER A 163 -19.11 2.62 -15.09
CA SER A 163 -18.52 3.94 -15.37
C SER A 163 -18.57 4.27 -16.87
N GLY A 164 -18.30 3.29 -17.74
CA GLY A 164 -18.42 3.44 -19.20
C GLY A 164 -19.86 3.67 -19.66
N ALA A 165 -20.83 2.98 -19.07
CA ALA A 165 -22.26 3.17 -19.35
C ALA A 165 -22.76 4.54 -18.87
N GLU A 166 -22.33 5.00 -17.70
CA GLU A 166 -22.64 6.33 -17.17
C GLU A 166 -22.02 7.44 -18.02
N SER A 167 -20.78 7.30 -18.48
CA SER A 167 -20.15 8.23 -19.42
C SER A 167 -20.97 8.39 -20.71
N LYS A 168 -21.44 7.27 -21.28
CA LYS A 168 -22.34 7.31 -22.46
C LYS A 168 -23.67 8.01 -22.16
N LYS A 169 -24.25 7.80 -20.97
CA LYS A 169 -25.48 8.48 -20.55
C LYS A 169 -25.27 10.00 -20.40
N ILE A 170 -24.18 10.41 -19.77
CA ILE A 170 -23.83 11.84 -19.60
C ILE A 170 -23.58 12.49 -20.97
N LEU A 171 -22.85 11.83 -21.88
CA LEU A 171 -22.64 12.33 -23.24
C LEU A 171 -23.94 12.45 -24.04
N ALA A 172 -24.86 11.49 -23.89
CA ALA A 172 -26.18 11.57 -24.50
C ALA A 172 -26.99 12.75 -23.91
N ALA A 173 -26.99 12.91 -22.59
CA ALA A 173 -27.64 14.02 -21.90
C ALA A 173 -27.07 15.38 -22.36
N LEU A 174 -25.74 15.53 -22.40
CA LEU A 174 -25.04 16.71 -22.94
C LEU A 174 -25.46 17.00 -24.38
N SER A 175 -25.48 16.01 -25.26
CA SER A 175 -25.90 16.20 -26.66
C SER A 175 -27.35 16.66 -26.76
N THR A 176 -28.26 16.06 -25.99
CA THR A 176 -29.66 16.51 -25.96
C THR A 176 -29.80 17.92 -25.39
N ARG A 177 -29.01 18.25 -24.37
CA ARG A 177 -29.05 19.57 -23.73
C ARG A 177 -28.49 20.65 -24.64
N LEU A 178 -27.36 20.41 -25.32
CA LEU A 178 -26.81 21.35 -26.30
C LEU A 178 -27.82 21.65 -27.41
N LYS A 179 -28.51 20.62 -27.93
CA LYS A 179 -29.59 20.83 -28.91
C LYS A 179 -30.76 21.64 -28.37
N GLN A 180 -31.05 21.52 -27.07
CA GLN A 180 -32.10 22.31 -26.42
C GLN A 180 -31.64 23.75 -26.20
N ASP A 181 -30.40 23.94 -25.78
CA ASP A 181 -29.76 25.25 -25.61
C ASP A 181 -29.67 26.01 -26.96
N ASP A 182 -29.36 25.32 -28.06
CA ASP A 182 -29.36 25.92 -29.40
C ASP A 182 -30.76 26.42 -29.80
N LYS A 183 -31.80 25.66 -29.44
CA LYS A 183 -33.20 26.07 -29.66
C LYS A 183 -33.58 27.26 -28.78
N SER A 184 -33.17 27.28 -27.50
CA SER A 184 -33.46 28.40 -26.61
C SER A 184 -32.72 29.66 -27.02
N LEU A 185 -31.49 29.54 -27.54
CA LEU A 185 -30.75 30.66 -28.14
C LEU A 185 -31.44 31.18 -29.39
N ALA A 186 -31.92 30.31 -30.28
CA ALA A 186 -32.69 30.73 -31.44
C ALA A 186 -34.00 31.43 -31.03
N SER A 187 -34.70 30.95 -29.98
CA SER A 187 -35.88 31.65 -29.45
C SER A 187 -35.53 32.98 -28.78
N LEU A 188 -34.38 33.06 -28.12
CA LEU A 188 -33.90 34.29 -27.51
C LEU A 188 -33.53 35.32 -28.58
N GLU A 189 -32.89 34.92 -29.68
CA GLU A 189 -32.61 35.78 -30.83
C GLU A 189 -33.91 36.30 -31.47
N ALA A 190 -34.91 35.44 -31.65
CA ALA A 190 -36.24 35.83 -32.12
C ALA A 190 -36.93 36.81 -31.16
N LEU A 191 -36.78 36.61 -29.85
CA LEU A 191 -37.36 37.47 -28.83
C LEU A 191 -36.67 38.84 -28.76
N MET A 192 -35.34 38.87 -28.89
CA MET A 192 -34.54 40.09 -28.92
C MET A 192 -34.78 40.92 -30.19
N SER A 193 -34.88 40.28 -31.36
CA SER A 193 -35.24 40.96 -32.62
C SER A 193 -36.67 41.52 -32.62
N SER A 194 -37.55 41.01 -31.75
CA SER A 194 -38.90 41.52 -31.53
C SER A 194 -38.95 42.79 -30.66
N ILE A 195 -37.85 43.19 -30.01
CA ILE A 195 -37.78 44.41 -29.20
C ILE A 195 -37.73 45.61 -30.16
N LYS A 196 -38.86 46.32 -30.25
CA LYS A 196 -38.96 47.57 -31.03
C LYS A 196 -38.43 48.73 -30.20
N VAL A 197 -37.33 49.33 -30.64
CA VAL A 197 -36.84 50.61 -30.08
C VAL A 197 -37.37 51.74 -30.96
N ARG A 198 -38.27 52.57 -30.42
CA ARG A 198 -38.74 53.77 -31.12
C ARG A 198 -37.73 54.89 -30.91
N GLY A 199 -37.00 55.27 -31.97
CA GLY A 199 -35.88 56.21 -31.87
C GLY A 199 -36.23 57.69 -32.05
N ASN A 200 -37.49 58.05 -32.33
CA ASN A 200 -37.83 59.37 -32.85
C ASN A 200 -38.78 60.21 -31.97
N ASP A 201 -39.07 59.78 -30.76
CA ASP A 201 -40.08 60.41 -29.89
C ASP A 201 -39.74 61.88 -29.62
N ALA A 202 -38.47 62.18 -29.35
CA ALA A 202 -38.01 63.55 -29.11
C ALA A 202 -38.22 64.49 -30.31
N SER A 203 -38.09 64.00 -31.55
CA SER A 203 -38.34 64.84 -32.73
C SER A 203 -39.83 64.99 -33.00
N THR A 204 -40.63 63.96 -32.73
CA THR A 204 -42.09 64.04 -32.86
C THR A 204 -42.70 65.00 -31.84
N VAL A 205 -42.22 64.99 -30.59
CA VAL A 205 -42.61 65.95 -29.55
C VAL A 205 -42.29 67.39 -29.97
N LYS A 206 -41.06 67.64 -30.46
CA LYS A 206 -40.66 68.96 -30.96
C LYS A 206 -41.51 69.42 -32.15
N ARG A 207 -41.79 68.50 -33.09
CA ARG A 207 -42.62 68.77 -34.26
C ARG A 207 -44.06 69.09 -33.85
N THR A 208 -44.65 68.34 -32.93
CA THR A 208 -45.99 68.60 -32.39
C THR A 208 -46.06 69.95 -31.69
N GLY A 209 -45.03 70.32 -30.92
CA GLY A 209 -44.93 71.65 -30.32
C GLY A 209 -44.97 72.76 -31.39
N HIS A 210 -44.08 72.69 -32.38
CA HIS A 210 -44.02 73.68 -33.45
C HIS A 210 -45.30 73.77 -34.30
N LEU A 211 -45.92 72.63 -34.62
CA LEU A 211 -47.18 72.63 -35.37
C LEU A 211 -48.34 73.18 -34.52
N SER A 212 -48.34 72.96 -33.21
CA SER A 212 -49.36 73.52 -32.31
C SER A 212 -49.22 75.04 -32.19
N THR A 213 -48.00 75.58 -32.14
CA THR A 213 -47.80 77.04 -32.10
C THR A 213 -48.25 77.69 -33.41
N MET A 214 -47.87 77.12 -34.56
CA MET A 214 -48.36 77.63 -35.86
C MET A 214 -49.89 77.54 -35.98
N LEU A 215 -50.51 76.47 -35.48
CA LEU A 215 -51.97 76.36 -35.50
C LEU A 215 -52.62 77.44 -34.62
N SER A 216 -52.04 77.76 -33.46
CA SER A 216 -52.50 78.83 -32.59
C SER A 216 -52.44 80.18 -33.28
N GLU A 217 -51.31 80.49 -33.94
CA GLU A 217 -51.10 81.72 -34.70
C GLU A 217 -52.16 81.85 -35.81
N TYR A 218 -52.36 80.81 -36.63
CA TYR A 218 -53.36 80.85 -37.70
C TYR A 218 -54.80 80.98 -37.18
N VAL A 219 -55.13 80.37 -36.04
CA VAL A 219 -56.47 80.50 -35.44
C VAL A 219 -56.68 81.91 -34.89
N ALA A 220 -55.68 82.50 -34.24
CA ALA A 220 -55.73 83.88 -33.76
C ALA A 220 -55.87 84.85 -34.94
N GLU A 221 -55.03 84.70 -35.98
CA GLU A 221 -55.11 85.49 -37.21
C GLU A 221 -56.48 85.36 -37.90
N GLU A 222 -57.05 84.16 -38.01
CA GLU A 222 -58.38 83.96 -38.59
C GLU A 222 -59.46 84.73 -37.81
N ILE A 223 -59.41 84.66 -36.47
CA ILE A 223 -60.34 85.39 -35.61
C ILE A 223 -60.12 86.89 -35.77
N HIS A 224 -58.88 87.38 -35.78
CA HIS A 224 -58.55 88.78 -36.00
C HIS A 224 -59.13 89.29 -37.34
N TYR A 225 -58.87 88.58 -38.44
CA TYR A 225 -59.41 88.95 -39.75
C TYR A 225 -60.95 88.95 -39.80
N ARG A 226 -61.60 88.03 -39.08
CA ARG A 226 -63.08 88.04 -38.97
C ARG A 226 -63.58 89.22 -38.14
N LEU A 227 -62.90 89.56 -37.05
CA LEU A 227 -63.25 90.66 -36.16
C LEU A 227 -63.06 92.01 -36.87
N ASP A 228 -61.91 92.21 -37.51
CA ASP A 228 -61.60 93.38 -38.35
C ASP A 228 -62.63 93.56 -39.46
N ARG A 229 -62.99 92.47 -40.14
CA ARG A 229 -64.00 92.50 -41.19
C ARG A 229 -65.37 92.92 -40.64
N LEU A 230 -65.82 92.34 -39.52
CA LEU A 230 -67.09 92.70 -38.90
C LEU A 230 -67.08 94.14 -38.39
N TYR A 231 -65.96 94.60 -37.83
CA TYR A 231 -65.77 95.99 -37.40
C TYR A 231 -65.93 96.95 -38.58
N LEU A 232 -65.22 96.72 -39.70
CA LEU A 232 -65.33 97.53 -40.90
C LEU A 232 -66.73 97.48 -41.54
N GLU A 233 -67.37 96.30 -41.59
CA GLU A 233 -68.74 96.14 -42.08
C GLU A 233 -69.74 96.91 -41.18
N SER A 234 -69.54 96.94 -39.86
CA SER A 234 -70.39 97.67 -38.91
C SER A 234 -70.27 99.19 -39.06
N ILE A 235 -69.04 99.71 -39.24
CA ILE A 235 -68.80 101.12 -39.54
C ILE A 235 -69.45 101.49 -40.87
N GLN A 236 -69.31 100.65 -41.90
CA GLN A 236 -69.86 100.93 -43.23
C GLN A 236 -71.39 100.93 -43.25
N ALA A 237 -72.02 100.01 -42.51
CA ALA A 237 -73.48 99.94 -42.39
C ALA A 237 -74.08 101.17 -41.70
N ASP A 238 -73.40 101.73 -40.70
CA ASP A 238 -73.95 102.81 -39.88
C ASP A 238 -73.68 104.23 -40.45
N ILE A 239 -72.65 104.39 -41.28
CA ILE A 239 -72.48 105.59 -42.15
C ILE A 239 -73.71 105.80 -43.05
N GLY A 240 -74.42 104.73 -43.41
CA GLY A 240 -75.69 104.79 -44.13
C GLY A 240 -76.92 105.14 -43.29
N SER A 241 -76.84 105.06 -41.96
CA SER A 241 -77.95 105.22 -40.99
C SER A 241 -77.89 106.52 -40.19
N GLY A 242 -76.72 107.17 -40.11
CA GLY A 242 -76.56 108.55 -39.62
C GLY A 242 -76.57 108.73 -38.10
N SER A 243 -76.28 107.68 -37.32
CA SER A 243 -76.35 107.71 -35.86
C SER A 243 -75.15 107.02 -35.19
N LEU A 244 -73.95 107.57 -35.32
CA LEU A 244 -72.81 107.12 -34.52
C LEU A 244 -72.11 108.32 -33.87
N ASP A 245 -72.10 108.33 -32.54
CA ASP A 245 -71.39 109.30 -31.71
C ASP A 245 -69.89 108.94 -31.69
N GLY A 246 -69.00 109.89 -31.96
CA GLY A 246 -67.56 109.60 -32.13
C GLY A 246 -66.93 108.92 -30.91
N ALA A 247 -67.51 109.13 -29.72
CA ALA A 247 -67.08 108.51 -28.47
C ALA A 247 -67.36 106.99 -28.38
N THR A 248 -68.40 106.47 -29.06
CA THR A 248 -68.69 105.04 -29.04
C THR A 248 -67.80 104.25 -29.99
N SER A 249 -67.31 104.87 -31.07
CA SER A 249 -66.34 104.24 -31.98
C SER A 249 -64.96 104.08 -31.33
N THR A 250 -64.51 105.09 -30.57
CA THR A 250 -63.20 105.03 -29.89
C THR A 250 -63.20 104.05 -28.72
N ALA A 251 -64.31 103.94 -27.98
CA ALA A 251 -64.45 102.94 -26.92
C ALA A 251 -64.41 101.51 -27.48
N LEU A 252 -65.03 101.28 -28.65
CA LEU A 252 -65.06 99.96 -29.30
C LEU A 252 -63.69 99.58 -29.89
N GLU A 253 -62.91 100.55 -30.35
CA GLU A 253 -61.51 100.37 -30.78
C GLU A 253 -60.60 99.98 -29.62
N GLU A 254 -60.72 100.65 -28.46
CA GLU A 254 -59.98 100.30 -27.24
C GLU A 254 -60.34 98.89 -26.72
N GLU A 255 -61.63 98.51 -26.78
CA GLU A 255 -62.07 97.16 -26.43
C GLU A 255 -61.53 96.10 -27.42
N LEU A 256 -61.43 96.44 -28.72
CA LEU A 256 -60.86 95.58 -29.76
C LEU A 256 -59.36 95.32 -29.52
N GLU A 257 -58.61 96.40 -29.23
CA GLU A 257 -57.18 96.33 -28.92
C GLU A 257 -56.90 95.51 -27.66
N SER A 258 -57.79 95.58 -26.66
CA SER A 258 -57.71 94.73 -25.46
C SER A 258 -58.07 93.27 -25.73
N LEU A 259 -58.93 92.99 -26.72
CA LEU A 259 -59.42 91.64 -27.01
C LEU A 259 -58.41 90.81 -27.81
N TYR A 260 -57.57 91.42 -28.65
CA TYR A 260 -56.54 90.72 -29.43
C TYR A 260 -55.56 89.85 -28.63
N PRO A 261 -54.90 90.34 -27.55
CA PRO A 261 -54.04 89.50 -26.74
C PRO A 261 -54.81 88.37 -26.02
N GLU A 262 -56.10 88.59 -25.71
CA GLU A 262 -56.95 87.54 -25.14
C GLU A 262 -57.29 86.46 -26.18
N ILE A 263 -57.54 86.84 -27.44
CA ILE A 263 -57.74 85.90 -28.56
C ILE A 263 -56.49 85.05 -28.79
N GLU A 264 -55.30 85.65 -28.77
CA GLU A 264 -54.03 84.92 -28.89
C GLU A 264 -53.86 83.89 -27.76
N LEU A 265 -54.11 84.29 -26.51
CA LEU A 265 -54.03 83.40 -25.34
C LEU A 265 -55.06 82.27 -25.42
N LEU A 266 -56.30 82.58 -25.81
CA LEU A 266 -57.37 81.58 -25.95
C LEU A 266 -57.12 80.62 -27.12
N ALA A 267 -56.55 81.10 -28.23
CA ALA A 267 -56.13 80.26 -29.34
C ALA A 267 -54.99 79.32 -28.90
N GLU A 268 -54.04 79.81 -28.11
CA GLU A 268 -52.94 79.00 -27.57
C GLU A 268 -53.49 77.93 -26.61
N MET A 269 -54.34 78.31 -25.66
CA MET A 269 -54.96 77.39 -24.71
C MET A 269 -55.82 76.34 -25.42
N SER A 270 -56.61 76.74 -26.41
CA SER A 270 -57.49 75.86 -27.19
C SER A 270 -56.68 74.84 -28.01
N THR A 271 -55.68 75.31 -28.76
CA THR A 271 -54.84 74.41 -29.58
C THR A 271 -54.00 73.48 -28.71
N ARG A 272 -53.50 73.97 -27.58
CA ARG A 272 -52.78 73.17 -26.60
C ARG A 272 -53.66 72.08 -26.01
N GLN A 273 -54.87 72.41 -25.58
CA GLN A 273 -55.80 71.46 -24.97
C GLN A 273 -56.34 70.44 -25.97
N GLN A 274 -56.66 70.86 -27.20
CA GLN A 274 -57.27 69.99 -28.21
C GLN A 274 -56.26 69.09 -28.91
N PHE A 275 -55.04 69.55 -29.15
CA PHE A 275 -54.07 68.85 -29.99
C PHE A 275 -52.78 68.52 -29.26
N HIS A 276 -52.11 69.52 -28.66
CA HIS A 276 -50.79 69.32 -28.09
C HIS A 276 -50.76 68.30 -26.95
N GLU A 277 -51.59 68.50 -25.92
CA GLU A 277 -51.60 67.64 -24.73
C GLU A 277 -52.09 66.21 -25.03
N PRO A 278 -53.16 65.99 -25.83
CA PRO A 278 -53.56 64.64 -26.22
C PRO A 278 -52.48 63.89 -27.01
N ILE A 279 -51.80 64.56 -27.95
CA ILE A 279 -50.74 63.92 -28.75
C ILE A 279 -49.55 63.55 -27.85
N LEU A 280 -49.15 64.41 -26.91
CA LEU A 280 -48.08 64.10 -25.96
C LEU A 280 -48.45 62.95 -25.03
N ARG A 281 -49.68 62.92 -24.52
CA ARG A 281 -50.18 61.84 -23.67
C ARG A 281 -50.16 60.50 -24.40
N GLU A 282 -50.61 60.47 -25.65
CA GLU A 282 -50.60 59.25 -26.44
C GLU A 282 -49.18 58.77 -26.76
N LEU A 283 -48.27 59.69 -27.11
CA LEU A 283 -46.85 59.37 -27.31
C LEU A 283 -46.22 58.79 -26.03
N GLN A 284 -46.52 59.37 -24.87
CA GLN A 284 -46.02 58.88 -23.59
C GLN A 284 -46.61 57.52 -23.21
N ASN A 285 -47.91 57.30 -23.46
CA ASN A 285 -48.56 56.02 -23.23
C ASN A 285 -47.97 54.91 -24.11
N GLU A 286 -47.82 55.16 -25.41
CA GLU A 286 -47.20 54.23 -26.36
C GLU A 286 -45.74 53.93 -25.98
N HIS A 287 -44.97 54.96 -25.57
CA HIS A 287 -43.61 54.79 -25.08
C HIS A 287 -43.57 53.90 -23.82
N GLY A 288 -44.46 54.17 -22.86
CA GLY A 288 -44.60 53.36 -21.64
C GLY A 288 -44.94 51.90 -21.97
N GLN A 289 -45.91 51.65 -22.84
CA GLN A 289 -46.29 50.30 -23.27
C GLN A 289 -45.14 49.56 -23.98
N LEU A 290 -44.41 50.24 -24.88
CA LEU A 290 -43.24 49.65 -25.53
C LEU A 290 -42.13 49.35 -24.52
N GLN A 291 -41.92 50.22 -23.53
CA GLN A 291 -40.93 50.02 -22.48
C GLN A 291 -41.30 48.82 -21.61
N GLU A 292 -42.55 48.72 -21.14
CA GLU A 292 -43.06 47.58 -20.38
C GLU A 292 -42.94 46.26 -21.17
N ALA A 293 -43.39 46.23 -22.42
CA ALA A 293 -43.27 45.05 -23.27
C ALA A 293 -41.81 44.67 -23.57
N SER A 294 -40.91 45.65 -23.70
CA SER A 294 -39.47 45.38 -23.87
C SER A 294 -38.84 44.83 -22.60
N ARG A 295 -39.24 45.35 -21.43
CA ARG A 295 -38.79 44.88 -20.13
C ARG A 295 -39.24 43.45 -19.89
N GLU A 296 -40.52 43.15 -20.12
CA GLU A 296 -41.04 41.78 -19.96
C GLU A 296 -40.29 40.78 -20.85
N LYS A 297 -39.97 41.17 -22.09
CA LYS A 297 -39.13 40.38 -22.98
C LYS A 297 -37.71 40.19 -22.44
N LEU A 298 -37.08 41.24 -21.93
CA LEU A 298 -35.74 41.15 -21.34
C LEU A 298 -35.72 40.27 -20.08
N ASP A 299 -36.76 40.34 -19.24
CA ASP A 299 -36.91 39.49 -18.06
C ASP A 299 -37.04 38.01 -18.49
N GLN A 300 -37.87 37.71 -19.50
CA GLN A 300 -37.95 36.36 -20.08
C GLN A 300 -36.61 35.88 -20.66
N ALA A 301 -35.85 36.76 -21.31
CA ALA A 301 -34.52 36.44 -21.82
C ALA A 301 -33.54 36.11 -20.70
N LEU A 302 -33.58 36.88 -19.60
CA LEU A 302 -32.76 36.66 -18.42
C LEU A 302 -33.11 35.32 -17.76
N ASP A 303 -34.38 34.99 -17.61
CA ASP A 303 -34.83 33.70 -17.06
C ASP A 303 -34.32 32.52 -17.91
N MET A 304 -34.43 32.61 -19.24
CA MET A 304 -33.88 31.59 -20.14
C MET A 304 -32.36 31.42 -19.97
N LEU A 305 -31.61 32.52 -19.82
CA LEU A 305 -30.16 32.46 -19.59
C LEU A 305 -29.80 31.88 -18.23
N ILE A 306 -30.58 32.18 -17.18
CA ILE A 306 -30.41 31.57 -15.86
C ILE A 306 -30.64 30.06 -15.94
N GLU A 307 -31.74 29.60 -16.54
CA GLU A 307 -32.04 28.17 -16.67
C GLU A 307 -30.95 27.43 -17.45
N MET A 308 -30.47 28.01 -18.55
CA MET A 308 -29.35 27.46 -19.32
C MET A 308 -28.08 27.36 -18.47
N THR A 309 -27.78 28.38 -17.67
CA THR A 309 -26.57 28.43 -16.84
C THR A 309 -26.63 27.42 -15.70
N LEU A 310 -27.77 27.33 -14.99
CA LEU A 310 -28.00 26.35 -13.93
C LEU A 310 -27.92 24.91 -14.46
N SER A 311 -28.52 24.64 -15.63
CA SER A 311 -28.44 23.32 -16.23
C SER A 311 -27.01 22.93 -16.63
N LYS A 312 -26.21 23.88 -17.12
CA LYS A 312 -24.79 23.62 -17.42
C LYS A 312 -23.99 23.35 -16.16
N GLN A 313 -24.26 24.10 -15.09
CA GLN A 313 -23.61 23.89 -13.79
C GLN A 313 -23.92 22.51 -13.21
N ASP A 314 -25.17 22.04 -13.32
CA ASP A 314 -25.55 20.70 -12.85
C ASP A 314 -24.82 19.59 -13.63
N LEU A 315 -24.77 19.70 -14.96
CA LEU A 315 -24.03 18.76 -15.81
C LEU A 315 -22.52 18.77 -15.52
N ALA A 316 -21.94 19.95 -15.24
CA ALA A 316 -20.54 20.07 -14.85
C ALA A 316 -20.25 19.35 -13.53
N LYS A 317 -21.12 19.53 -12.51
CA LYS A 317 -21.01 18.81 -11.23
C LYS A 317 -21.10 17.30 -11.41
N GLN A 318 -22.02 16.83 -12.24
CA GLN A 318 -22.14 15.39 -12.55
C GLN A 318 -20.88 14.84 -13.21
N LEU A 319 -20.25 15.63 -14.09
CA LEU A 319 -19.01 15.26 -14.77
C LEU A 319 -17.81 15.25 -13.81
N GLU A 320 -17.71 16.21 -12.91
CA GLU A 320 -16.66 16.30 -11.87
C GLU A 320 -16.74 15.12 -10.88
N VAL A 321 -17.94 14.81 -10.37
CA VAL A 321 -18.15 13.64 -9.51
C VAL A 321 -17.75 12.35 -10.26
N ARG A 322 -18.07 12.27 -11.54
CA ARG A 322 -17.69 11.11 -12.36
C ARG A 322 -16.18 11.05 -12.59
N GLU A 323 -15.52 12.17 -12.89
CA GLU A 323 -14.09 12.24 -13.11
C GLU A 323 -13.33 11.76 -11.87
N SER A 324 -13.68 12.29 -10.70
CA SER A 324 -13.09 11.85 -9.43
C SER A 324 -13.32 10.35 -9.17
N SER A 325 -14.53 9.82 -9.44
CA SER A 325 -14.81 8.38 -9.31
C SER A 325 -13.99 7.51 -10.28
N SER A 326 -13.75 8.01 -11.50
CA SER A 326 -12.96 7.31 -12.53
C SER A 326 -11.49 7.28 -12.17
N GLU A 327 -10.97 8.40 -11.64
CA GLU A 327 -9.59 8.51 -11.17
C GLU A 327 -9.34 7.56 -9.99
N LEU A 328 -10.25 7.53 -9.01
CA LEU A 328 -10.16 6.59 -7.88
C LEU A 328 -10.17 5.12 -8.35
N LEU A 329 -11.03 4.78 -9.32
CA LEU A 329 -11.06 3.43 -9.90
C LEU A 329 -9.75 3.07 -10.60
N GLU A 330 -9.16 4.01 -11.34
CA GLU A 330 -7.89 3.82 -12.04
C GLU A 330 -6.71 3.70 -11.07
N GLN A 331 -6.69 4.51 -10.01
CA GLN A 331 -5.72 4.41 -8.93
C GLN A 331 -5.83 3.04 -8.23
N LEU A 332 -7.04 2.60 -7.88
CA LEU A 332 -7.27 1.30 -7.25
C LEU A 332 -6.85 0.15 -8.17
N ALA A 333 -7.14 0.27 -9.48
CA ALA A 333 -6.72 -0.72 -10.48
C ALA A 333 -5.19 -0.79 -10.63
N SER A 334 -4.50 0.37 -10.61
CA SER A 334 -3.04 0.41 -10.68
C SER A 334 -2.38 -0.16 -9.42
N LEU A 335 -2.93 0.14 -8.23
CA LEU A 335 -2.50 -0.45 -6.97
C LEU A 335 -2.68 -1.97 -6.98
N TYR A 336 -3.85 -2.45 -7.42
CA TYR A 336 -4.10 -3.88 -7.58
C TYR A 336 -3.09 -4.54 -8.52
N GLN A 337 -2.82 -3.94 -9.68
CA GLN A 337 -1.81 -4.48 -10.61
C GLN A 337 -0.40 -4.49 -10.03
N SER A 338 -0.05 -3.47 -9.24
CA SER A 338 1.26 -3.41 -8.57
C SER A 338 1.42 -4.50 -7.52
N GLU A 339 0.37 -4.77 -6.73
CA GLU A 339 0.36 -5.81 -5.70
C GLU A 339 0.27 -7.21 -6.33
N ALA A 340 -0.55 -7.39 -7.38
CA ALA A 340 -0.68 -8.66 -8.09
C ALA A 340 0.58 -9.02 -8.90
N ALA A 341 1.35 -8.04 -9.36
CA ALA A 341 2.65 -8.25 -10.02
C ALA A 341 3.74 -8.69 -9.02
N VAL A 342 3.55 -8.48 -7.72
CA VAL A 342 4.37 -9.08 -6.66
C VAL A 342 3.89 -10.51 -6.45
N GLU A 343 4.14 -11.35 -7.44
CA GLU A 343 3.93 -12.79 -7.31
C GLU A 343 4.85 -13.30 -6.17
N PRO A 344 4.35 -14.10 -5.20
CA PRO A 344 5.21 -14.68 -4.18
C PRO A 344 6.28 -15.53 -4.87
N PRO A 345 7.54 -15.53 -4.39
CA PRO A 345 8.61 -16.29 -5.02
C PRO A 345 8.16 -17.74 -5.10
N GLN A 346 7.96 -18.23 -6.33
CA GLN A 346 7.73 -19.64 -6.58
C GLN A 346 8.79 -20.44 -5.81
N PRO A 347 8.40 -21.53 -5.11
CA PRO A 347 9.39 -22.42 -4.52
C PRO A 347 10.10 -23.14 -5.66
N SER A 348 11.15 -22.52 -6.18
CA SER A 348 12.10 -23.19 -7.04
C SER A 348 12.61 -24.40 -6.26
N SER A 349 12.23 -25.56 -6.75
CA SER A 349 12.67 -26.87 -6.32
C SER A 349 14.19 -26.97 -6.47
N ARG A 350 14.95 -26.43 -5.51
CA ARG A 350 16.37 -26.75 -5.36
C ARG A 350 16.53 -27.83 -4.31
N ARG A 351 16.28 -29.05 -4.79
CA ARG A 351 16.79 -30.30 -4.22
C ARG A 351 18.29 -30.20 -3.93
N GLU A 352 18.68 -30.88 -2.86
CA GLU A 352 20.03 -31.38 -2.57
C GLU A 352 21.22 -30.41 -2.72
N SER A 353 21.68 -29.85 -1.59
CA SER A 353 23.13 -29.80 -1.31
C SER A 353 23.44 -29.68 0.18
N LEU A 354 22.95 -30.62 0.99
CA LEU A 354 23.67 -31.03 2.20
C LEU A 354 24.84 -31.93 1.77
N ARG A 355 25.86 -31.34 1.15
CA ARG A 355 27.15 -32.03 0.99
C ARG A 355 28.14 -31.49 2.00
N ARG A 356 28.46 -32.37 2.95
CA ARG A 356 29.73 -32.45 3.69
C ARG A 356 30.86 -31.70 2.97
N ARG A 357 31.44 -30.71 3.63
CA ARG A 357 32.77 -30.17 3.34
C ARG A 357 33.50 -30.12 4.68
N SER A 358 34.03 -31.25 5.12
CA SER A 358 35.43 -31.65 4.92
C SER A 358 36.40 -30.62 5.48
N LEU A 359 36.94 -30.97 6.65
CA LEU A 359 38.20 -30.51 7.20
C LEU A 359 39.28 -30.42 6.13
N GLN A 360 40.14 -29.39 6.19
CA GLN A 360 41.61 -29.36 5.94
C GLN A 360 42.08 -27.88 5.78
N PRO A 361 43.37 -27.55 5.99
CA PRO A 361 43.81 -26.56 6.98
C PRO A 361 44.81 -25.50 6.46
N GLY A 362 45.07 -24.48 7.29
CA GLY A 362 46.24 -23.59 7.20
C GLY A 362 46.06 -22.39 6.28
N LEU A 363 46.63 -21.20 6.49
CA LEU A 363 47.54 -20.57 7.46
C LEU A 363 47.30 -19.05 7.20
N LEU A 364 47.33 -18.10 8.14
CA LEU A 364 48.53 -17.53 8.74
C LEU A 364 48.14 -16.45 9.79
N LEU A 365 48.76 -16.59 10.99
CA LEU A 365 49.43 -15.55 11.82
C LEU A 365 48.59 -14.38 12.37
N ALA A 366 48.63 -13.96 13.65
CA ALA A 366 49.41 -14.25 14.88
C ALA A 366 48.79 -13.36 16.03
N PRO A 367 49.31 -13.24 17.28
CA PRO A 367 50.24 -14.05 18.09
C PRO A 367 49.78 -14.38 19.56
N ARG A 368 50.16 -15.58 20.03
CA ARG A 368 50.82 -15.96 21.33
C ARG A 368 50.32 -15.39 22.70
N THR A 369 49.59 -16.15 23.54
CA THR A 369 49.99 -17.09 24.67
C THR A 369 50.32 -16.42 26.04
N PRO A 370 50.22 -17.06 27.24
CA PRO A 370 49.89 -18.48 27.60
C PRO A 370 48.99 -18.75 28.86
N VAL A 371 48.68 -20.05 29.10
CA VAL A 371 48.47 -20.79 30.39
C VAL A 371 47.06 -21.37 30.72
N ALA A 372 46.87 -22.67 30.37
CA ALA A 372 46.21 -23.85 31.04
C ALA A 372 44.75 -23.81 31.63
N PRO A 373 44.10 -24.97 31.93
CA PRO A 373 43.68 -26.12 31.09
C PRO A 373 42.11 -26.32 31.15
N PRO A 374 41.47 -27.41 30.66
CA PRO A 374 40.21 -27.35 29.91
C PRO A 374 38.95 -27.51 30.77
N THR A 375 37.94 -26.66 30.56
CA THR A 375 36.56 -26.99 30.94
C THR A 375 35.58 -26.49 29.88
N ALA A 376 34.75 -27.40 29.40
CA ALA A 376 33.45 -27.25 28.74
C ALA A 376 33.20 -26.00 27.85
N GLN A 377 33.19 -26.24 26.54
CA GLN A 377 32.18 -25.78 25.57
C GLN A 377 31.50 -24.41 25.80
N PRO A 378 32.18 -23.28 25.53
CA PRO A 378 31.56 -21.95 25.58
C PRO A 378 30.47 -21.76 24.52
N ALA A 379 30.49 -22.53 23.42
CA ALA A 379 29.49 -22.39 22.35
C ALA A 379 28.09 -22.89 22.75
N VAL A 380 28.02 -23.92 23.59
CA VAL A 380 26.75 -24.50 24.05
C VAL A 380 26.14 -23.61 25.13
N ASP A 381 26.95 -23.07 26.05
CA ASP A 381 26.50 -22.08 27.03
C ASP A 381 26.04 -20.78 26.38
N THR A 382 26.70 -20.34 25.31
CA THR A 382 26.28 -19.14 24.57
C THR A 382 24.96 -19.38 23.81
N MET A 383 24.72 -20.59 23.30
CA MET A 383 23.44 -20.96 22.70
C MET A 383 22.32 -21.13 23.74
N MET A 384 22.61 -21.76 24.89
CA MET A 384 21.64 -21.91 25.97
C MET A 384 21.25 -20.56 26.59
N ARG A 385 22.18 -19.60 26.66
CA ARG A 385 21.91 -18.22 27.08
C ARG A 385 21.09 -17.43 26.03
N ARG A 386 21.24 -17.71 24.73
CA ARG A 386 20.35 -17.17 23.67
C ARG A 386 18.95 -17.78 23.67
N VAL A 387 18.80 -19.00 24.18
CA VAL A 387 17.51 -19.70 24.29
C VAL A 387 16.89 -19.54 25.69
N GLY A 388 17.56 -18.85 26.62
CA GLY A 388 17.02 -18.50 27.94
C GLY A 388 16.99 -19.66 28.95
N ILE A 389 17.80 -20.70 28.78
CA ILE A 389 17.88 -21.82 29.73
C ILE A 389 19.12 -21.63 30.61
N ALA A 390 18.91 -21.31 31.89
CA ALA A 390 19.98 -21.30 32.89
C ALA A 390 20.42 -22.75 33.20
N PRO A 391 21.73 -23.06 33.26
CA PRO A 391 22.24 -24.42 33.40
C PRO A 391 21.96 -25.09 34.78
N GLU A 392 21.37 -24.37 35.74
CA GLU A 392 21.21 -24.87 37.12
C GLU A 392 19.83 -25.46 37.45
N SER A 393 18.92 -25.61 36.48
CA SER A 393 17.54 -26.09 36.79
C SER A 393 17.35 -27.62 36.70
N ILE A 394 18.42 -28.42 36.86
CA ILE A 394 18.30 -29.88 36.98
C ILE A 394 18.77 -30.30 38.37
N ARG A 395 18.03 -29.91 39.41
CA ARG A 395 18.00 -30.64 40.68
C ARG A 395 16.92 -30.09 41.62
N GLY A 396 15.95 -30.94 41.93
CA GLY A 396 15.32 -30.96 43.26
C GLY A 396 13.88 -30.47 43.37
N ASP A 397 13.02 -31.42 43.70
CA ASP A 397 11.67 -31.32 44.27
C ASP A 397 11.59 -30.43 45.54
N ARG A 398 10.77 -29.34 45.55
CA ARG A 398 9.62 -29.11 46.47
C ARG A 398 9.18 -27.63 46.62
N GLY A 399 7.87 -27.40 46.43
CA GLY A 399 7.09 -26.41 47.21
C GLY A 399 6.43 -25.26 46.42
N ILE A 400 5.29 -24.77 46.91
CA ILE A 400 4.48 -23.67 46.31
C ILE A 400 5.29 -22.35 46.15
N HIS A 401 6.38 -22.19 46.89
CA HIS A 401 7.26 -21.03 46.78
C HIS A 401 8.05 -21.03 45.45
N ASP A 402 8.42 -22.21 44.93
CA ASP A 402 9.12 -22.39 43.64
C ASP A 402 8.24 -21.98 42.45
N LEU A 403 6.91 -22.09 42.57
CA LEU A 403 5.99 -21.66 41.51
C LEU A 403 5.93 -20.14 41.37
N HIS A 404 6.07 -19.41 42.49
CA HIS A 404 6.10 -17.95 42.47
C HIS A 404 7.44 -17.42 41.98
N GLU A 405 8.55 -18.08 42.33
CA GLU A 405 9.88 -17.77 41.84
C GLU A 405 9.99 -18.09 40.34
N LYS A 406 9.52 -19.27 39.91
CA LYS A 406 9.43 -19.64 38.48
C LYS A 406 8.52 -18.70 37.68
N ARG A 407 7.45 -18.17 38.27
CA ARG A 407 6.60 -17.16 37.61
C ARG A 407 7.32 -15.84 37.45
N ARG A 408 8.07 -15.39 38.47
CA ARG A 408 8.93 -14.20 38.36
C ARG A 408 10.00 -14.41 37.29
N ASP A 409 10.66 -15.55 37.28
CA ASP A 409 11.70 -15.87 36.30
C ASP A 409 11.12 -15.90 34.88
N MET A 410 9.94 -16.47 34.69
CA MET A 410 9.26 -16.50 33.40
C MET A 410 8.84 -15.10 32.93
N SER A 411 8.37 -14.25 33.84
CA SER A 411 8.10 -12.84 33.54
C SER A 411 9.38 -12.06 33.22
N LEU A 412 10.49 -12.35 33.90
CA LEU A 412 11.80 -11.74 33.64
C LEU A 412 12.36 -12.18 32.28
N VAL A 413 12.21 -13.46 31.93
CA VAL A 413 12.57 -14.01 30.62
C VAL A 413 11.73 -13.40 29.50
N LEU A 414 10.41 -13.25 29.70
CA LEU A 414 9.53 -12.59 28.73
C LEU A 414 9.91 -11.11 28.54
N ASN A 415 10.16 -10.38 29.63
CA ASN A 415 10.56 -8.98 29.55
C ASN A 415 11.93 -8.81 28.85
N ASN A 416 12.88 -9.70 29.14
CA ASN A 416 14.18 -9.71 28.45
C ASN A 416 14.06 -10.08 26.96
N LEU A 417 13.13 -10.96 26.59
CA LEU A 417 12.81 -11.27 25.19
C LEU A 417 12.20 -10.07 24.47
N THR A 418 11.27 -9.35 25.10
CA THR A 418 10.70 -8.12 24.56
C THR A 418 11.79 -7.07 24.33
N ILE A 419 12.63 -6.81 25.33
CA ILE A 419 13.76 -5.87 25.21
C ILE A 419 14.76 -6.31 24.13
N ALA A 420 15.03 -7.61 23.98
CA ALA A 420 15.96 -8.13 22.97
C ALA A 420 15.39 -8.10 21.54
N VAL A 421 14.07 -8.15 21.38
CA VAL A 421 13.38 -7.98 20.08
C VAL A 421 13.26 -6.51 19.71
N ASP A 422 13.02 -5.64 20.70
CA ASP A 422 12.86 -4.20 20.49
C ASP A 422 14.20 -3.49 20.25
N ALA A 423 15.30 -3.95 20.86
CA ALA A 423 16.63 -3.35 20.69
C ALA A 423 17.13 -3.28 19.22
N PRO A 424 17.06 -4.35 18.39
CA PRO A 424 17.43 -4.26 16.98
C PRO A 424 16.41 -3.44 16.18
N LEU A 425 15.12 -3.46 16.52
CA LEU A 425 14.09 -2.65 15.84
C LEU A 425 14.33 -1.15 16.06
N LEU A 426 14.61 -0.73 17.28
CA LEU A 426 14.98 0.65 17.60
C LEU A 426 16.24 1.09 16.84
N SER A 427 17.26 0.22 16.75
CA SER A 427 18.47 0.53 15.99
C SER A 427 18.27 0.67 14.48
N HIS A 428 17.18 0.10 13.93
CA HIS A 428 16.80 0.22 12.53
C HIS A 428 15.81 1.36 12.27
N LEU A 429 15.02 1.74 13.28
CA LEU A 429 14.08 2.86 13.22
C LEU A 429 14.79 4.21 13.41
N ASP A 430 15.77 4.32 14.30
CA ASP A 430 16.50 5.56 14.55
C ASP A 430 17.14 6.17 13.27
N PRO A 431 17.83 5.38 12.40
CA PRO A 431 18.37 5.91 11.15
C PRO A 431 17.28 6.25 10.12
N LEU A 432 16.15 5.52 10.14
CA LEU A 432 15.03 5.74 9.23
C LEU A 432 14.27 7.02 9.59
N ASP A 433 14.03 7.26 10.87
CA ASP A 433 13.45 8.50 11.39
C ASP A 433 14.39 9.68 11.17
N HIS A 434 15.70 9.49 11.34
CA HIS A 434 16.65 10.54 11.02
C HIS A 434 16.70 10.84 9.52
N ALA A 435 16.61 9.82 8.66
CA ALA A 435 16.55 9.99 7.21
C ALA A 435 15.23 10.64 6.76
N SER A 436 14.09 10.28 7.36
CA SER A 436 12.80 10.90 7.06
C SER A 436 12.76 12.37 7.49
N GLN A 437 13.36 12.69 8.63
CA GLN A 437 13.49 14.06 9.13
C GLN A 437 14.46 14.90 8.29
N LEU A 438 15.56 14.31 7.81
CA LEU A 438 16.49 14.94 6.87
C LEU A 438 15.88 15.15 5.47
N LEU A 439 15.06 14.21 5.00
CA LEU A 439 14.29 14.36 3.76
C LEU A 439 13.20 15.41 3.90
N GLY A 440 12.46 15.41 5.02
CA GLY A 440 11.46 16.43 5.33
C GLY A 440 12.07 17.83 5.38
N SER A 441 13.18 17.99 6.10
CA SER A 441 13.90 19.27 6.15
C SER A 441 14.50 19.67 4.80
N SER A 442 15.10 18.75 4.04
CA SER A 442 15.65 19.07 2.71
C SER A 442 14.56 19.45 1.70
N LEU A 443 13.40 18.79 1.74
CA LEU A 443 12.25 19.16 0.91
C LEU A 443 11.67 20.53 1.31
N GLN A 444 11.71 20.86 2.60
CA GLN A 444 11.28 22.16 3.12
C GLN A 444 12.26 23.30 2.81
N THR A 445 13.57 23.04 2.70
CA THR A 445 14.56 24.10 2.42
C THR A 445 14.44 24.75 1.04
N ASN A 446 13.79 24.09 0.08
CA ASN A 446 13.58 24.62 -1.28
C ASN A 446 12.11 24.98 -1.58
N SER A 447 11.20 24.81 -0.60
CA SER A 447 9.79 25.18 -0.73
C SER A 447 9.54 26.52 -0.08
N GLN A 448 9.13 27.53 -0.86
CA GLN A 448 8.67 28.83 -0.33
C GLN A 448 7.29 28.74 0.35
N TYR A 449 6.69 27.56 0.39
CA TYR A 449 5.43 27.31 1.06
C TYR A 449 5.73 26.64 2.41
N GLU A 450 5.64 27.42 3.49
CA GLU A 450 5.40 26.88 4.83
C GLU A 450 4.11 26.05 4.80
N THR A 451 4.00 25.06 5.68
CA THR A 451 2.81 24.22 5.85
C THR A 451 1.63 25.02 6.41
N SER A 452 1.09 25.91 5.59
CA SER A 452 -0.17 26.59 5.77
C SER A 452 -0.87 26.54 4.41
N LEU A 453 -2.11 26.04 4.38
CA LEU A 453 -2.98 25.98 3.20
C LEU A 453 -3.42 27.38 2.70
N ARG A 454 -2.71 28.44 3.09
CA ARG A 454 -3.03 29.81 2.77
C ARG A 454 -1.94 30.39 1.91
N ASP A 455 -2.32 30.81 0.71
CA ASP A 455 -1.45 31.52 -0.19
C ASP A 455 -1.08 32.88 0.44
N PRO A 456 0.20 33.18 0.69
CA PRO A 456 0.61 34.46 1.27
C PRO A 456 0.23 35.65 0.40
N SER A 457 0.01 35.44 -0.91
CA SER A 457 -0.49 36.47 -1.81
C SER A 457 -1.96 36.79 -1.53
N GLU A 458 -2.80 35.79 -1.26
CA GLU A 458 -4.21 35.98 -0.91
C GLU A 458 -4.37 36.63 0.47
N GLU A 459 -3.53 36.30 1.45
CA GLU A 459 -3.53 36.99 2.76
C GLU A 459 -3.10 38.46 2.63
N SER A 460 -2.16 38.78 1.73
CA SER A 460 -1.78 40.17 1.44
C SER A 460 -2.90 40.96 0.76
N LEU A 461 -3.67 40.31 -0.12
CA LEU A 461 -4.83 40.91 -0.78
C LEU A 461 -6.00 41.10 0.20
N LEU A 462 -6.25 40.11 1.07
CA LEU A 462 -7.29 40.19 2.11
C LEU A 462 -6.99 41.29 3.14
N SER A 463 -5.73 41.40 3.59
CA SER A 463 -5.33 42.48 4.49
C SER A 463 -5.40 43.86 3.82
N GLY A 464 -5.14 43.95 2.50
CA GLY A 464 -5.38 45.17 1.72
C GLY A 464 -6.86 45.55 1.65
N LEU A 465 -7.74 44.58 1.40
CA LEU A 465 -9.18 44.78 1.30
C LEU A 465 -9.79 45.13 2.67
N GLU A 466 -9.30 44.53 3.75
CA GLU A 466 -9.66 44.88 5.11
C GLU A 466 -9.27 46.33 5.45
N ALA A 467 -8.08 46.77 5.05
CA ALA A 467 -7.67 48.16 5.22
C ALA A 467 -8.55 49.14 4.43
N GLU A 468 -8.99 48.77 3.23
CA GLU A 468 -9.95 49.57 2.43
C GLU A 468 -11.34 49.61 3.06
N LEU A 469 -11.83 48.50 3.61
CA LEU A 469 -13.11 48.45 4.34
C LEU A 469 -13.07 49.32 5.59
N VAL A 470 -11.96 49.31 6.34
CA VAL A 470 -11.79 50.20 7.50
C VAL A 470 -11.78 51.68 7.07
N ARG A 471 -11.17 52.02 5.93
CA ARG A 471 -11.25 53.39 5.38
C ARG A 471 -12.66 53.77 4.95
N LEU A 472 -13.40 52.87 4.32
CA LEU A 472 -14.81 53.07 3.95
C LEU A 472 -15.68 53.24 5.19
N GLN A 473 -15.50 52.41 6.21
CA GLN A 473 -16.22 52.51 7.47
C GLN A 473 -15.92 53.82 8.20
N ALA A 474 -14.67 54.27 8.21
CA ALA A 474 -14.30 55.58 8.73
C ALA A 474 -14.90 56.74 7.90
N GLY A 475 -15.02 56.55 6.58
CA GLY A 475 -15.70 57.49 5.68
C GLY A 475 -17.21 57.58 5.96
N VAL A 476 -17.87 56.44 6.17
CA VAL A 476 -19.30 56.34 6.53
C VAL A 476 -19.56 56.89 7.93
N GLN A 477 -18.65 56.70 8.89
CA GLN A 477 -18.76 57.32 10.21
C GLN A 477 -18.51 58.84 10.18
N LYS A 478 -17.72 59.34 9.21
CA LYS A 478 -17.54 60.78 8.96
C LYS A 478 -18.70 61.42 8.21
N LEU A 479 -19.54 60.64 7.55
CA LEU A 479 -20.81 61.11 7.02
C LEU A 479 -21.78 61.31 8.19
N GLU A 480 -21.82 62.53 8.71
CA GLU A 480 -22.79 62.97 9.70
C GLU A 480 -24.22 62.83 9.12
N MET A 481 -24.87 61.70 9.39
CA MET A 481 -26.28 61.47 9.09
C MET A 481 -27.22 62.45 9.82
N GLY A 482 -26.70 63.25 10.77
CA GLY A 482 -27.42 64.31 11.47
C GLY A 482 -27.72 65.54 10.61
N VAL A 483 -26.91 65.85 9.59
CA VAL A 483 -27.15 67.00 8.69
C VAL A 483 -28.40 66.78 7.82
N LEU A 484 -28.80 65.53 7.57
CA LEU A 484 -30.04 65.20 6.88
C LEU A 484 -31.28 65.21 7.80
N HIS A 485 -31.10 65.33 9.12
CA HIS A 485 -32.19 65.36 10.10
C HIS A 485 -32.36 66.73 10.78
N GLU A 486 -31.46 67.69 10.54
CA GLU A 486 -31.74 69.09 10.83
C GLU A 486 -32.83 69.58 9.87
N ARG A 487 -34.07 69.58 10.35
CA ARG A 487 -35.19 70.32 9.77
C ARG A 487 -34.70 71.75 9.51
N ASP A 488 -34.66 72.13 8.23
CA ASP A 488 -34.27 73.46 7.83
C ASP A 488 -35.28 74.47 8.43
N SER A 489 -34.86 75.18 9.48
CA SER A 489 -35.70 76.14 10.20
C SER A 489 -36.25 77.25 9.30
N MET A 490 -35.64 77.46 8.13
CA MET A 490 -36.15 78.38 7.11
C MET A 490 -37.35 77.81 6.35
N GLN A 491 -37.43 76.49 6.18
CA GLN A 491 -38.54 75.82 5.52
C GLN A 491 -39.80 75.84 6.40
N ASP A 492 -39.65 75.65 7.72
CA ASP A 492 -40.77 75.78 8.67
C ASP A 492 -41.29 77.23 8.78
N ARG A 493 -40.40 78.24 8.77
CA ARG A 493 -40.80 79.66 8.70
C ARG A 493 -41.48 80.04 7.38
N PHE A 494 -41.14 79.37 6.30
CA PHE A 494 -41.79 79.57 5.00
C PHE A 494 -43.22 78.99 5.01
N MET A 495 -43.40 77.81 5.61
CA MET A 495 -44.70 77.16 5.78
C MET A 495 -45.62 77.93 6.73
N GLU A 496 -45.12 78.50 7.84
CA GLU A 496 -45.92 79.35 8.74
C GLU A 496 -46.38 80.67 8.12
N ARG A 497 -45.68 81.18 7.08
CA ARG A 497 -46.08 82.39 6.35
C ARG A 497 -47.19 82.16 5.33
N TRP A 498 -47.50 80.90 5.03
CA TRP A 498 -48.45 80.49 4.00
C TRP A 498 -49.67 79.74 4.56
N SER A 499 -49.72 79.50 5.88
CA SER A 499 -50.95 79.20 6.62
C SER A 499 -51.56 80.46 7.19
#